data_AF-A0A328CCR9-F1
#
_entry.id   AF-A0A328CCR9-F1
#
_cell.length_a   1.000
_cell.length_b   1.000
_cell.length_c   1.000
_cell.angle_alpha   90.00
_cell.angle_beta   90.00
_cell.angle_gamma   90.00
#
_symmetry.space_group_name_H-M   'P 1'
#
loop_
_entity.id
_entity.type
_entity.pdbx_description
1 polymer ?
#
loop_
_entity_poly.entity_id
_entity_poly.type
_entity_poly.pdbx_seq_one_letter_code
_entity_poly.pdbx_strand_id
1 'polypeptide(L)'
;MTLTDTQRFIARADLVVEAIDDQIVILDLEGDRCFGLNAQGVLLWQHLRDNHASLVELSDALQQAYAIDAERARADASAFVIALRDAGLIDEQS
;
A
#
# COMPACT_ATOMS: atom_id res chain seq x y z
N MET A 1 -4.75 16.42 -1.53
CA MET A 1 -5.68 15.79 -2.49
C MET A 1 -6.54 14.79 -1.74
N THR A 2 -7.84 14.73 -2.02
CA THR A 2 -8.78 13.83 -1.33
C THR A 2 -8.84 12.50 -2.09
N LEU A 3 -8.52 11.38 -1.44
CA LEU A 3 -8.74 10.04 -2.00
C LEU A 3 -10.22 9.69 -1.92
N THR A 4 -10.74 8.96 -2.90
CA THR A 4 -12.11 8.43 -2.85
C THR A 4 -12.11 6.93 -2.57
N ASP A 5 -13.20 6.43 -1.97
CA ASP A 5 -13.29 5.05 -1.49
C ASP A 5 -13.26 4.02 -2.63
N THR A 6 -13.75 4.42 -3.81
CA THR A 6 -13.86 3.59 -5.00
C THR A 6 -12.66 3.68 -5.93
N GLN A 7 -11.76 4.64 -5.71
CA GLN A 7 -10.54 4.82 -6.51
C GLN A 7 -9.64 3.60 -6.34
N ARG A 8 -9.19 3.04 -7.46
CA ARG A 8 -8.37 1.82 -7.47
C ARG A 8 -6.92 2.14 -7.79
N PHE A 9 -6.04 1.47 -7.06
CA PHE A 9 -4.60 1.60 -7.18
C PHE A 9 -3.98 0.25 -7.50
N ILE A 10 -2.82 0.29 -8.15
CA ILE A 10 -2.01 -0.90 -8.45
C ILE A 10 -0.54 -0.58 -8.23
N ALA A 11 0.22 -1.54 -7.69
CA ALA A 11 1.66 -1.42 -7.59
C ALA A 11 2.30 -1.42 -8.98
N ARG A 12 3.32 -0.56 -9.16
CA ARG A 12 4.15 -0.60 -10.36
C ARG A 12 4.81 -1.98 -10.50
N ALA A 13 4.84 -2.50 -11.73
CA ALA A 13 5.28 -3.86 -12.02
C ALA A 13 6.80 -4.06 -11.94
N ASP A 14 7.58 -2.98 -11.99
CA ASP A 14 9.05 -3.00 -11.98
C ASP A 14 9.66 -2.96 -10.56
N LEU A 15 8.82 -2.91 -9.53
CA LEU A 15 9.25 -2.87 -8.14
C LEU A 15 9.55 -4.28 -7.62
N VAL A 16 10.69 -4.41 -6.94
CA VAL A 16 11.09 -5.67 -6.31
C VAL A 16 10.75 -5.62 -4.82
N VAL A 17 10.29 -6.73 -4.26
CA VAL A 17 10.03 -6.85 -2.82
C VAL A 17 10.94 -7.91 -2.25
N GLU A 18 11.75 -7.53 -1.27
CA GLU A 18 12.62 -8.45 -0.54
C GLU A 18 12.34 -8.42 0.95
N ALA A 19 12.46 -9.57 1.60
CA ALA A 19 12.53 -9.68 3.04
C ALA A 19 14.00 -9.65 3.45
N ILE A 20 14.39 -8.59 4.17
CA ILE A 20 15.75 -8.41 4.69
C ILE A 20 15.64 -8.39 6.21
N ASP A 21 16.27 -9.37 6.86
CA ASP A 21 16.12 -9.66 8.29
C ASP A 21 14.65 -9.81 8.71
N ASP A 22 14.12 -8.90 9.53
CA ASP A 22 12.74 -8.85 10.01
C ASP A 22 11.87 -7.78 9.31
N GLN A 23 12.40 -7.15 8.27
CA GLN A 23 11.74 -6.07 7.54
C GLN A 23 11.46 -6.47 6.10
N ILE A 24 10.32 -6.00 5.58
CA ILE A 24 10.01 -6.13 4.15
C ILE A 24 10.29 -4.79 3.49
N VAL A 25 11.00 -4.85 2.36
CA VAL A 25 11.53 -3.70 1.67
C VAL A 25 11.03 -3.69 0.23
N ILE A 26 10.55 -2.54 -0.23
CA ILE A 26 10.31 -2.25 -1.65
C ILE A 26 11.57 -1.63 -2.23
N LEU A 27 12.12 -2.25 -3.25
CA LEU A 27 13.25 -1.78 -4.03
C LEU A 27 12.75 -1.20 -5.36
N ASP A 28 12.95 0.10 -5.52
CA ASP A 28 12.75 0.84 -6.76
C ASP A 28 14.12 0.98 -7.44
N LEU A 29 14.43 0.04 -8.34
CA LEU A 29 15.72 -0.04 -9.02
C LEU A 29 15.92 1.10 -10.02
N GLU A 30 14.85 1.62 -10.61
CA GLU A 30 14.92 2.76 -11.53
C GLU A 30 15.20 4.07 -10.78
N GLY A 31 14.56 4.24 -9.62
CA GLY A 31 14.74 5.41 -8.77
C GLY A 31 15.98 5.36 -7.86
N ASP A 32 16.65 4.21 -7.76
CA ASP A 32 17.70 3.91 -6.76
C ASP A 32 17.24 4.20 -5.32
N ARG A 33 16.01 3.78 -5.01
CA ARG A 33 15.35 4.01 -3.71
C ARG A 33 14.90 2.70 -3.07
N CYS A 34 14.89 2.72 -1.75
CA CYS A 34 14.54 1.59 -0.92
C CYS A 34 13.58 2.06 0.18
N PHE A 35 12.46 1.37 0.34
CA PHE A 35 11.41 1.74 1.29
C PHE A 35 11.08 0.56 2.19
N GLY A 36 11.21 0.75 3.51
CA GLY A 36 10.78 -0.25 4.49
C GLY A 36 9.27 -0.21 4.72
N LEU A 37 8.67 -1.39 4.86
CA LEU A 37 7.28 -1.58 5.24
C LEU A 37 7.17 -2.17 6.65
N ASN A 38 6.20 -1.66 7.41
CA ASN A 38 5.76 -2.33 8.63
C ASN A 38 4.76 -3.46 8.29
N ALA A 39 4.36 -4.26 9.29
CA ALA A 39 3.47 -5.39 9.06
C ALA A 39 2.14 -5.02 8.36
N GLN A 40 1.55 -3.88 8.70
CA GLN A 40 0.33 -3.38 8.06
C GLN A 40 0.57 -2.99 6.60
N GLY A 41 1.66 -2.27 6.33
CA GLY A 41 2.06 -1.88 4.98
C GLY A 41 2.37 -3.09 4.09
N VAL A 42 2.95 -4.15 4.64
CA VAL A 42 3.17 -5.42 3.93
C VAL A 42 1.84 -6.02 3.47
N LEU A 43 0.86 -6.10 4.37
CA LEU A 43 -0.47 -6.62 4.04
C LEU A 43 -1.08 -5.81 2.89
N LEU A 44 -1.13 -4.48 3.03
CA LEU A 44 -1.70 -3.60 2.02
C LEU A 44 -0.95 -3.67 0.69
N TRP A 45 0.38 -3.77 0.74
CA TRP A 45 1.21 -3.90 -0.45
C TRP A 45 0.90 -5.17 -1.23
N GLN A 46 0.70 -6.30 -0.54
CA GLN A 46 0.32 -7.56 -1.17
C GLN A 46 -1.01 -7.41 -1.92
N HIS A 47 -2.01 -6.73 -1.32
CA HIS A 47 -3.27 -6.44 -1.99
C HIS A 47 -3.10 -5.62 -3.27
N LEU A 48 -2.25 -4.58 -3.25
CA LEU A 48 -1.98 -3.70 -4.39
C LEU A 48 -1.15 -4.35 -5.51
N ARG A 49 -0.31 -5.33 -5.16
CA ARG A 49 0.54 -6.04 -6.12
C ARG A 49 -0.22 -7.17 -6.80
N ASP A 50 -0.98 -7.94 -6.03
CA ASP A 50 -1.62 -9.14 -6.54
C ASP A 50 -2.92 -8.80 -7.30
N ASN A 51 -3.57 -7.68 -6.95
CA ASN A 51 -4.78 -7.19 -7.60
C ASN A 51 -4.79 -5.65 -7.63
N HIS A 52 -5.64 -5.06 -8.47
CA HIS A 52 -6.06 -3.69 -8.21
C HIS A 52 -6.80 -3.66 -6.87
N ALA A 53 -6.56 -2.67 -6.02
CA ALA A 53 -7.28 -2.52 -4.75
C ALA A 53 -7.82 -1.10 -4.57
N SER A 54 -9.05 -0.99 -4.06
CA SER A 54 -9.65 0.29 -3.69
C SER A 54 -9.32 0.69 -2.25
N LEU A 55 -9.49 1.96 -1.91
CA LEU A 55 -9.25 2.42 -0.53
C LEU A 55 -10.14 1.71 0.49
N VAL A 56 -11.39 1.39 0.14
CA VAL A 56 -12.29 0.62 1.02
C VAL A 56 -11.81 -0.82 1.21
N GLU A 57 -11.35 -1.48 0.15
CA GLU A 57 -10.83 -2.86 0.23
C GLU A 57 -9.57 -2.93 1.12
N LEU A 58 -8.69 -1.93 1.02
CA LEU A 58 -7.49 -1.82 1.85
C LEU A 58 -7.84 -1.56 3.33
N SER A 59 -8.80 -0.66 3.61
CA SER A 59 -9.23 -0.42 4.99
C SER A 59 -9.91 -1.65 5.59
N ASP A 60 -10.74 -2.36 4.81
CA ASP A 60 -11.41 -3.57 5.27
C ASP A 60 -10.41 -4.68 5.60
N ALA A 61 -9.34 -4.81 4.79
CA ALA A 61 -8.26 -5.74 5.06
C ALA A 61 -7.54 -5.45 6.38
N LEU A 62 -7.26 -4.17 6.68
CA LEU A 62 -6.67 -3.79 7.98
C LEU A 62 -7.60 -4.07 9.15
N GLN A 63 -8.88 -3.73 9.01
CA GLN A 63 -9.87 -3.97 10.05
C GLN A 63 -9.96 -5.47 10.37
N GLN A 64 -10.02 -6.32 9.35
CA GLN A 64 -10.12 -7.76 9.53
C GLN A 64 -8.84 -8.37 10.14
N ALA A 65 -7.67 -7.94 9.68
CA ALA A 65 -6.40 -8.51 10.13
C ALA A 65 -5.98 -8.04 11.53
N TYR A 66 -6.31 -6.80 11.91
CA TYR A 66 -5.81 -6.17 13.14
C TYR A 66 -6.91 -5.84 14.16
N ALA A 67 -8.19 -6.12 13.85
CA ALA A 67 -9.34 -5.85 14.71
C ALA A 67 -9.41 -4.39 15.21
N ILE A 68 -9.02 -3.45 14.35
CA ILE A 68 -9.09 -2.01 14.60
C ILE A 68 -10.42 -1.42 14.12
N ASP A 69 -10.76 -0.21 14.58
CA ASP A 69 -11.98 0.46 14.14
C ASP A 69 -11.87 0.98 12.69
N ALA A 70 -13.03 1.22 12.07
CA ALA A 70 -13.11 1.61 10.67
C ALA A 70 -12.47 2.97 10.38
N GLU A 71 -12.54 3.92 11.31
CA GLU A 71 -11.94 5.25 11.13
C GLU A 71 -10.41 5.15 11.13
N ARG A 72 -9.86 4.38 12.07
CA ARG A 72 -8.44 4.09 12.15
C ARG A 72 -7.94 3.34 10.91
N ALA A 73 -8.63 2.27 10.52
CA ALA A 73 -8.27 1.49 9.35
C ALA A 73 -8.25 2.33 8.08
N ARG A 74 -9.27 3.18 7.89
CA ARG A 74 -9.34 4.12 6.78
C ARG A 74 -8.18 5.13 6.80
N ALA A 75 -7.88 5.70 7.97
CA ALA A 75 -6.81 6.68 8.10
C ALA A 75 -5.44 6.06 7.77
N ASP A 76 -5.15 4.87 8.30
CA ASP A 76 -3.90 4.14 8.05
C ASP A 76 -3.77 3.73 6.58
N ALA A 77 -4.83 3.18 5.97
CA ALA A 77 -4.86 2.85 4.54
C ALA A 77 -4.69 4.08 3.64
N SER A 78 -5.35 5.20 3.99
CA SER A 78 -5.23 6.46 3.25
C SER A 78 -3.81 7.01 3.32
N ALA A 79 -3.21 7.03 4.51
CA ALA A 79 -1.85 7.51 4.71
C ALA A 79 -0.85 6.65 3.92
N PHE A 80 -1.05 5.34 3.89
CA PHE A 80 -0.23 4.41 3.12
C PHE A 80 -0.31 4.67 1.62
N VAL A 81 -1.52 4.74 1.06
CA VAL A 81 -1.72 5.01 -0.38
C VAL A 81 -1.15 6.37 -0.78
N ILE A 82 -1.33 7.41 0.04
CA ILE A 82 -0.75 8.74 -0.21
C ILE A 82 0.78 8.64 -0.25
N ALA A 83 1.41 7.97 0.72
CA ALA A 83 2.86 7.84 0.77
C ALA A 83 3.42 7.10 -0.47
N LEU A 84 2.76 6.01 -0.89
CA LEU A 84 3.16 5.28 -2.10
C LEU A 84 2.98 6.10 -3.37
N ARG A 85 1.88 6.83 -3.50
CA ARG A 85 1.60 7.68 -4.66
C ARG A 85 2.61 8.83 -4.73
N ASP A 86 2.85 9.50 -3.62
CA ASP A 86 3.79 10.63 -3.56
C ASP A 86 5.24 10.16 -3.79
N ALA A 87 5.54 8.89 -3.46
CA ALA A 87 6.80 8.23 -3.82
C ALA A 87 6.86 7.73 -5.28
N GLY A 88 5.74 7.71 -6.02
CA GLY A 88 5.66 7.22 -7.40
C GLY A 88 5.77 5.70 -7.51
N LEU A 89 5.27 4.96 -6.51
CA LEU A 89 5.35 3.48 -6.44
C LEU A 89 4.06 2.78 -6.90
N ILE A 90 2.97 3.53 -7.02
CA ILE A 90 1.67 3.01 -7.44
C ILE A 90 1.09 3.89 -8.55
N ASP A 91 0.28 3.28 -9.40
CA ASP A 91 -0.50 3.96 -10.41
C ASP A 91 -1.98 4.01 -10.02
N GLU A 92 -2.65 5.08 -10.44
CA GLU A 92 -4.10 5.24 -10.32
C GLU A 92 -4.78 4.76 -11.60
N GLN A 93 -5.84 3.96 -11.46
CA GLN A 93 -6.71 3.57 -12.56
C GLN A 93 -7.97 4.44 -12.57
N SER A 94 -8.28 5.00 -13.74
CA SER A 94 -9.49 5.81 -14.02
C SER A 94 -10.71 4.94 -14.32
#